data_AF-A0A3B3WX97-F1
#
_entry.id   AF-A0A3B3WX97-F1
#
_cell.length_a   1.000
_cell.length_b   1.000
_cell.length_c   1.000
_cell.angle_alpha   90.00
_cell.angle_beta   90.00
_cell.angle_gamma   90.00
#
_symmetry.space_group_name_H-M   'P 1'
#
loop_
_entity.id
_entity.type
_entity.pdbx_description
1 polymer ?
#
loop_
_entity_poly.entity_id
_entity_poly.type
_entity_poly.pdbx_seq_one_letter_code
_entity_poly.pdbx_strand_id
1 'polypeptide(L)'
;MCQPVIVITVYTHTHNNIVFNFGSRTKYNLNALSHDTAIGLIQYALDSGVQLKEVFVDTVGPAEKYEEKLSQRFPGIQVTVRPKADSLFPVVSAASICAKVARDRVVKGWNFAEDLGEIDADYGSGYPNDPKTKEWLLKYLDPVFGYPQFVRFSWSTAQTLMDSKAVPVHWDDDEEDGEKAAQRQNNRSMLSYFSASAEGDRAQQTHRFFSERRLKSLKSL
;
A
#
# COMPACT_ATOMS: atom_id res chain seq x y z
N MET A 1 35.91 24.99 -8.86
CA MET A 1 35.24 23.74 -9.26
C MET A 1 34.02 23.56 -8.37
N CYS A 2 32.84 23.99 -8.82
CA CYS A 2 31.59 23.79 -8.08
C CYS A 2 31.19 22.31 -8.23
N GLN A 3 31.26 21.55 -7.15
CA GLN A 3 30.76 20.18 -7.13
C GLN A 3 29.22 20.24 -7.06
N PRO A 4 28.49 19.64 -8.02
CA PRO A 4 27.04 19.63 -7.97
C PRO A 4 26.57 18.62 -6.93
N VAL A 5 26.18 19.11 -5.75
CA VAL A 5 25.36 18.36 -4.78
C VAL A 5 23.92 18.55 -5.23
N ILE A 6 23.32 17.55 -5.88
CA ILE A 6 21.93 17.62 -6.34
C ILE A 6 21.08 16.52 -5.74
N VAL A 7 19.87 16.99 -5.41
CA VAL A 7 18.86 16.53 -4.48
C VAL A 7 17.83 15.68 -5.17
N ILE A 8 17.24 14.75 -4.42
CA ILE A 8 16.19 13.89 -4.93
C ILE A 8 14.82 14.32 -4.43
N THR A 9 14.04 14.76 -5.41
CA THR A 9 12.62 15.09 -5.39
C THR A 9 11.79 13.87 -5.10
N VAL A 10 11.01 13.84 -4.02
CA VAL A 10 10.01 12.79 -3.81
C VAL A 10 8.97 12.87 -4.94
N TYR A 11 8.92 11.87 -5.82
CA TYR A 11 7.87 11.75 -6.84
C TYR A 11 6.50 11.70 -6.14
N THR A 12 5.57 12.52 -6.59
CA THR A 12 4.15 12.33 -6.28
C THR A 12 3.68 11.09 -7.04
N HIS A 13 3.62 9.94 -6.36
CA HIS A 13 2.96 8.78 -6.93
C HIS A 13 1.49 9.09 -7.16
N THR A 14 0.99 8.70 -8.34
CA THR A 14 -0.45 8.62 -8.56
C THR A 14 -1.00 7.54 -7.62
N HIS A 15 -2.11 7.84 -6.94
CA HIS A 15 -2.70 6.96 -5.93
C HIS A 15 -3.03 5.56 -6.47
N ASN A 16 -3.29 5.41 -7.77
CA ASN A 16 -3.47 4.13 -8.44
C ASN A 16 -2.28 3.17 -8.28
N ASN A 17 -1.03 3.68 -8.32
CA ASN A 17 0.16 2.84 -8.09
C ASN A 17 0.30 2.42 -6.62
N ILE A 18 -0.25 3.19 -5.69
CA ILE A 18 -0.28 2.83 -4.26
C ILE A 18 -1.35 1.75 -4.07
N VAL A 19 -2.60 2.02 -4.45
CA VAL A 19 -3.73 1.07 -4.27
C VAL A 19 -3.44 -0.29 -4.93
N PHE A 20 -2.94 -0.31 -6.18
CA PHE A 20 -2.64 -1.54 -6.90
C PHE A 20 -1.54 -2.38 -6.23
N ASN A 21 -0.48 -1.75 -5.73
CA ASN A 21 0.63 -2.48 -5.10
C ASN A 21 0.27 -3.02 -3.70
N PHE A 22 -0.55 -2.28 -2.94
CA PHE A 22 -0.97 -2.72 -1.60
C PHE A 22 -2.10 -3.76 -1.62
N GLY A 23 -2.95 -3.77 -2.65
CA GLY A 23 -3.97 -4.80 -2.87
C GLY A 23 -3.51 -5.98 -3.72
N SER A 24 -2.20 -6.08 -4.01
CA SER A 24 -1.66 -7.21 -4.77
C SER A 24 -1.44 -8.43 -3.88
N ARG A 25 -1.49 -9.63 -4.49
CA ARG A 25 -1.23 -10.92 -3.82
C ARG A 25 0.11 -10.98 -3.07
N THR A 26 1.05 -10.09 -3.38
CA THR A 26 2.33 -9.98 -2.67
C THR A 26 2.35 -8.72 -1.81
N LYS A 27 2.44 -8.89 -0.48
CA LYS A 27 2.46 -7.78 0.47
C LYS A 27 3.64 -6.84 0.20
N TYR A 28 3.37 -5.67 -0.40
CA TYR A 28 4.34 -4.60 -0.63
C TYR A 28 4.04 -3.42 0.28
N ASN A 29 4.94 -3.11 1.21
CA ASN A 29 4.70 -2.11 2.25
C ASN A 29 5.15 -0.69 1.86
N LEU A 30 4.72 0.32 2.62
CA LEU A 30 4.97 1.73 2.30
C LEU A 30 6.45 2.10 2.35
N ASN A 31 7.20 1.47 3.25
CA ASN A 31 8.62 1.72 3.37
C ASN A 31 9.38 1.17 2.16
N ALA A 32 8.98 -0.01 1.66
CA ALA A 32 9.54 -0.59 0.45
C ALA A 32 9.26 0.31 -0.77
N LEU A 33 8.00 0.74 -0.95
CA LEU A 33 7.61 1.68 -2.00
C LEU A 33 8.42 2.98 -1.94
N SER A 34 8.54 3.55 -0.75
CA SER A 34 9.29 4.79 -0.51
C SER A 34 10.78 4.62 -0.85
N HIS A 35 11.40 3.54 -0.38
CA HIS A 35 12.81 3.27 -0.65
C HIS A 35 13.07 3.03 -2.15
N ASP A 36 12.21 2.25 -2.82
CA ASP A 36 12.40 1.93 -4.24
C ASP A 36 12.16 3.16 -5.12
N THR A 37 11.21 4.03 -4.73
CA THR A 37 11.01 5.34 -5.38
C THR A 37 12.26 6.21 -5.26
N ALA A 38 12.81 6.34 -4.05
CA ALA A 38 14.02 7.13 -3.82
C ALA A 38 15.22 6.58 -4.61
N ILE A 39 15.38 5.25 -4.66
CA ILE A 39 16.39 4.59 -5.49
C ILE A 39 16.19 4.92 -6.97
N GLY A 40 14.95 4.84 -7.48
CA GLY A 40 14.63 5.17 -8.87
C GLY A 40 14.98 6.62 -9.23
N LEU A 41 14.79 7.55 -8.28
CA LEU A 41 15.18 8.94 -8.45
C LEU A 41 16.71 9.15 -8.45
N ILE A 42 17.45 8.43 -7.59
CA ILE A 42 18.93 8.45 -7.62
C ILE A 42 19.39 7.98 -8.99
N GLN A 43 18.83 6.86 -9.45
CA GLN A 43 19.17 6.28 -10.75
C GLN A 43 18.84 7.24 -11.90
N TYR A 44 17.66 7.86 -11.89
CA TYR A 44 17.28 8.83 -12.92
C TYR A 44 18.25 10.02 -13.01
N ALA A 45 18.74 10.53 -11.88
CA ALA A 45 19.73 11.59 -11.87
C ALA A 45 21.06 11.14 -12.51
N LEU A 46 21.53 9.94 -12.19
CA LEU A 46 22.73 9.36 -12.80
C LEU A 46 22.56 9.17 -14.31
N ASP A 47 21.43 8.60 -14.73
CA ASP A 47 21.11 8.34 -16.14
C ASP A 47 20.97 9.64 -16.94
N SER A 48 20.57 10.74 -16.28
CA SER A 48 20.52 12.08 -16.85
C SER A 48 21.89 12.75 -16.98
N GLY A 49 22.99 12.06 -16.62
CA GLY A 49 24.36 12.55 -16.69
C GLY A 49 24.79 13.43 -15.51
N VAL A 50 24.03 13.44 -14.41
CA VAL A 50 24.41 14.19 -13.20
C VAL A 50 25.55 13.46 -12.48
N GLN A 51 26.65 14.17 -12.21
CA GLN A 51 27.77 13.63 -11.45
C GLN A 51 27.49 13.72 -9.94
N LEU A 52 26.87 12.67 -9.39
CA LEU A 52 26.61 12.57 -7.95
C LEU A 52 27.85 12.07 -7.20
N LYS A 53 28.26 12.83 -6.18
CA LYS A 53 29.30 12.40 -5.22
C LYS A 53 28.73 12.04 -3.85
N GLU A 54 27.76 12.81 -3.41
CA GLU A 54 27.14 12.69 -2.09
C GLU A 54 25.62 12.73 -2.21
N VAL A 55 24.93 11.90 -1.43
CA VAL A 55 23.47 11.83 -1.34
C VAL A 55 23.04 11.89 0.11
N PHE A 56 22.16 12.85 0.42
CA PHE A 56 21.58 13.04 1.75
C PHE A 56 20.10 12.68 1.73
N VAL A 57 19.65 11.84 2.65
CA VAL A 57 18.26 11.34 2.69
C VAL A 57 17.65 11.54 4.08
N ASP A 58 16.43 12.10 4.11
CA ASP A 58 15.61 12.15 5.32
C ASP A 58 14.84 10.84 5.51
N THR A 59 14.72 10.37 6.76
CA THR A 59 14.01 9.12 7.07
C THR A 59 13.12 9.23 8.29
N VAL A 60 12.00 8.51 8.23
CA VAL A 60 11.09 8.25 9.35
C VAL A 60 11.25 6.79 9.77
N GLY A 61 12.41 6.45 10.33
CA GLY A 61 12.73 5.07 10.72
C GLY A 61 14.21 4.84 10.98
N PRO A 62 14.64 3.57 11.09
CA PRO A 62 16.04 3.23 11.33
C PRO A 62 16.92 3.66 10.14
N ALA A 63 17.76 4.68 10.36
CA ALA A 63 18.59 5.24 9.32
C ALA A 63 19.66 4.26 8.81
N GLU A 64 20.27 3.48 9.72
CA GLU A 64 21.39 2.57 9.42
C GLU A 64 21.07 1.57 8.32
N LYS A 65 19.95 0.85 8.43
CA LYS A 65 19.54 -0.15 7.42
C LYS A 65 19.26 0.48 6.07
N TYR A 66 18.73 1.70 6.06
CA TYR A 66 18.42 2.39 4.81
C TYR A 66 19.69 2.94 4.15
N GLU A 67 20.61 3.48 4.95
CA GLU A 67 21.93 3.91 4.48
C GLU A 67 22.73 2.74 3.91
N GLU A 68 22.71 1.59 4.57
CA GLU A 68 23.36 0.38 4.06
C GLU A 68 22.73 -0.07 2.73
N LYS A 69 21.39 -0.14 2.64
CA LYS A 69 20.68 -0.49 1.39
C LYS A 69 21.08 0.42 0.22
N LEU A 70 21.15 1.74 0.46
CA LEU A 70 21.51 2.71 -0.56
C LEU A 70 23.00 2.65 -0.92
N SER A 71 23.88 2.51 0.08
CA SER A 71 25.33 2.43 -0.14
C SER A 71 25.71 1.18 -0.93
N GLN A 72 25.07 0.04 -0.66
CA GLN A 72 25.25 -1.18 -1.46
C GLN A 72 24.79 -1.01 -2.91
N ARG A 73 23.71 -0.26 -3.12
CA ARG A 73 23.16 -0.02 -4.46
C ARG A 73 23.98 0.99 -5.27
N PHE A 74 24.61 1.95 -4.60
CA PHE A 74 25.37 3.05 -5.20
C PHE A 74 26.79 3.15 -4.61
N PRO A 75 27.66 2.15 -4.83
CA PRO A 75 28.95 2.02 -4.14
C PRO A 75 29.97 3.13 -4.46
N GLY A 76 29.75 3.93 -5.51
CA GLY A 76 30.59 5.07 -5.88
C GLY A 76 30.13 6.43 -5.32
N ILE A 77 29.05 6.44 -4.54
CA ILE A 77 28.41 7.65 -4.00
C ILE A 77 28.43 7.56 -2.47
N GLN A 78 28.86 8.64 -1.82
CA GLN A 78 28.77 8.73 -0.37
C GLN A 78 27.32 8.99 0.04
N VAL A 79 26.69 8.02 0.69
CA VAL A 79 25.31 8.14 1.17
C VAL A 79 25.30 8.50 2.64
N THR A 80 24.42 9.41 3.04
CA THR A 80 24.14 9.75 4.44
C THR A 80 22.64 9.82 4.65
N VAL A 81 22.12 8.97 5.54
CA VAL A 81 20.71 8.94 5.92
C VAL A 81 20.59 9.39 7.36
N ARG A 82 19.72 10.37 7.63
CA ARG A 82 19.49 10.87 8.99
C ARG A 82 18.01 11.15 9.24
N PRO A 83 17.52 10.96 10.47
CA PRO A 83 16.23 11.50 10.84
C PRO A 83 16.31 13.04 10.91
N LYS A 84 15.26 13.73 10.46
CA LYS A 84 15.19 15.21 10.42
C LYS A 84 16.30 15.84 9.60
N ALA A 85 16.70 15.18 8.50
CA ALA A 85 17.78 15.63 7.64
C ALA A 85 17.44 16.97 6.96
N ASP A 86 16.15 17.27 6.78
CA ASP A 86 15.65 18.55 6.27
C ASP A 86 16.02 19.77 7.14
N SER A 87 16.25 19.54 8.44
CA SER A 87 16.68 20.56 9.39
C SER A 87 18.20 20.65 9.52
N LEU A 88 18.93 19.63 9.04
CA LEU A 88 20.38 19.52 9.17
C LEU A 88 21.11 19.92 7.88
N PHE A 89 20.51 19.63 6.73
CA PHE A 89 21.12 19.81 5.42
C PHE A 89 20.24 20.72 4.54
N PRO A 90 20.72 21.90 4.12
CA PRO A 90 19.94 22.82 3.28
C PRO A 90 19.41 22.18 1.99
N VAL A 91 20.19 21.25 1.43
CA VAL A 91 19.82 20.50 0.22
C VAL A 91 18.60 19.59 0.44
N VAL A 92 18.50 18.95 1.62
CA VAL A 92 17.33 18.14 1.99
C VAL A 92 16.13 19.03 2.33
N SER A 93 16.38 20.20 2.92
CA SER A 93 15.35 21.22 3.16
C SER A 93 14.69 21.68 1.85
N ALA A 94 15.51 21.99 0.83
CA ALA A 94 15.02 22.35 -0.50
C ALA A 94 14.21 21.20 -1.13
N ALA A 95 14.67 19.96 -1.01
CA ALA A 95 13.93 18.76 -1.45
C ALA A 95 12.53 18.71 -0.84
N SER A 96 12.45 18.96 0.47
CA SER A 96 11.23 18.90 1.25
C SER A 96 10.23 19.98 0.82
N ILE A 97 10.71 21.18 0.48
CA ILE A 97 9.88 22.25 -0.09
C ILE A 97 9.34 21.83 -1.47
N CYS A 98 10.21 21.39 -2.38
CA CYS A 98 9.81 20.94 -3.71
C CYS A 98 8.76 19.82 -3.66
N ALA A 99 8.97 18.83 -2.79
CA ALA A 99 8.04 17.71 -2.61
C ALA A 99 6.67 18.18 -2.11
N LYS A 100 6.62 19.05 -1.09
CA LYS A 100 5.36 19.59 -0.56
C LYS A 100 4.61 20.43 -1.59
N VAL A 101 5.32 21.32 -2.30
CA VAL A 101 4.71 22.17 -3.33
C VAL A 101 4.16 21.33 -4.49
N ALA A 102 4.91 20.31 -4.95
CA ALA A 102 4.46 19.40 -5.99
C ALA A 102 3.21 18.62 -5.55
N ARG A 103 3.23 18.06 -4.33
CA ARG A 103 2.07 17.38 -3.73
C ARG A 103 0.85 18.29 -3.70
N ASP A 104 0.98 19.48 -3.14
CA ASP A 104 -0.14 20.40 -2.97
C ASP A 104 -0.71 20.84 -4.32
N ARG A 105 0.14 20.99 -5.34
CA ARG A 105 -0.29 21.28 -6.72
C ARG A 105 -1.08 20.12 -7.34
N VAL A 106 -0.59 18.88 -7.18
CA VAL A 106 -1.29 17.68 -7.71
C VAL A 106 -2.62 17.47 -7.01
N VAL A 107 -2.67 17.66 -5.70
CA VAL A 107 -3.88 17.49 -4.88
C VAL A 107 -4.93 18.56 -5.23
N LYS A 108 -4.53 19.83 -5.35
CA LYS A 108 -5.43 20.92 -5.79
C LYS A 108 -5.92 20.78 -7.23
N GLY A 109 -5.07 20.27 -8.11
CA GLY A 109 -5.39 20.06 -9.53
C GLY A 109 -5.90 18.66 -9.84
N TRP A 110 -6.30 17.88 -8.83
CA TRP A 110 -6.72 16.51 -9.04
C TRP A 110 -8.02 16.47 -9.86
N ASN A 111 -8.00 15.71 -10.95
CA ASN A 111 -9.18 15.45 -11.75
C ASN A 111 -9.69 14.04 -11.42
N PHE A 112 -10.91 13.96 -10.91
CA PHE A 112 -11.53 12.68 -10.60
C PHE A 112 -11.91 11.97 -11.91
N ALA A 113 -11.59 10.68 -11.99
CA ALA A 113 -11.94 9.86 -13.15
C ALA A 113 -13.40 9.39 -13.08
N GLU A 114 -13.92 9.30 -11.86
CA GLU A 114 -15.27 8.89 -11.52
C GLU A 114 -16.26 10.04 -11.68
N ASP A 115 -17.50 9.73 -12.11
CA ASP A 115 -18.60 10.67 -12.08
C ASP A 115 -19.19 10.75 -10.66
N LEU A 116 -18.67 11.70 -9.88
CA LEU A 116 -19.10 11.95 -8.50
C LEU A 116 -20.07 13.15 -8.40
N GLY A 117 -20.58 13.65 -9.53
CA GLY A 117 -21.39 14.87 -9.58
C GLY A 117 -20.62 16.12 -9.15
N GLU A 118 -21.28 17.02 -8.41
CA GLU A 118 -20.60 18.19 -7.83
C GLU A 118 -19.73 17.76 -6.64
N ILE A 119 -18.44 17.60 -6.93
CA ILE A 119 -17.45 17.22 -5.92
C ILE A 119 -17.13 18.42 -5.04
N ASP A 120 -17.24 18.21 -3.74
CA ASP A 120 -16.66 19.09 -2.75
C ASP A 120 -15.14 18.93 -2.80
N ALA A 121 -14.47 19.89 -3.42
CA ALA A 121 -13.01 19.93 -3.54
C ALA A 121 -12.32 20.23 -2.19
N ASP A 122 -13.09 20.45 -1.12
CA ASP A 122 -12.60 20.71 0.22
C ASP A 122 -12.62 19.44 1.08
N TYR A 123 -11.74 18.50 0.73
CA TYR A 123 -11.51 17.25 1.47
C TYR A 123 -10.70 17.41 2.77
N GLY A 124 -10.46 18.65 3.22
CA GLY A 124 -9.64 18.96 4.39
C GLY A 124 -8.15 18.70 4.18
N SER A 125 -7.47 18.30 5.24
CA SER A 125 -6.03 18.07 5.26
C SER A 125 -5.59 16.75 4.59
N GLY A 126 -6.52 15.80 4.41
CA GLY A 126 -6.23 14.46 3.92
C GLY A 126 -5.65 13.50 4.98
N TYR A 127 -5.55 13.92 6.25
CA TYR A 127 -5.07 13.06 7.34
C TYR A 127 -6.20 12.36 8.09
N PRO A 128 -5.98 11.14 8.62
CA PRO A 128 -7.03 10.38 9.30
C PRO A 128 -7.60 11.05 10.54
N ASN A 129 -6.84 11.95 11.17
CA ASN A 129 -7.24 12.61 12.41
C ASN A 129 -8.04 13.90 12.18
N ASP A 130 -8.15 14.35 10.93
CA ASP A 130 -8.89 15.55 10.59
C ASP A 130 -10.39 15.24 10.44
N PRO A 131 -11.27 15.88 11.24
CA PRO A 131 -12.72 15.68 11.15
C PRO A 131 -13.27 15.89 9.74
N LYS A 132 -12.76 16.90 9.03
CA LYS A 132 -13.25 17.23 7.68
C LYS A 132 -12.89 16.14 6.67
N THR A 133 -11.70 15.59 6.78
CA THR A 133 -11.27 14.43 5.97
C THR A 133 -12.18 13.23 6.23
N LYS A 134 -12.54 12.95 7.49
CA LYS A 134 -13.46 11.84 7.83
C LYS A 134 -14.86 12.06 7.28
N GLU A 135 -15.39 13.28 7.39
CA GLU A 135 -16.70 13.65 6.82
C GLU A 135 -16.70 13.48 5.31
N TRP A 136 -15.65 13.92 4.62
CA TRP A 136 -15.49 13.75 3.18
C TRP A 136 -15.48 12.27 2.79
N LEU A 137 -14.69 11.43 3.50
CA LEU A 137 -14.70 9.98 3.28
C LEU A 137 -16.11 9.42 3.43
N LEU A 138 -16.81 9.73 4.53
CA LEU A 138 -18.18 9.24 4.74
C LEU A 138 -19.17 9.66 3.66
N LYS A 139 -19.01 10.87 3.10
CA LYS A 139 -19.87 11.42 2.06
C LYS A 139 -19.68 10.74 0.71
N TYR A 140 -18.45 10.39 0.36
CA TYR A 140 -18.08 9.81 -0.94
C TYR A 140 -17.79 8.30 -0.88
N LEU A 141 -18.35 7.61 0.11
CA LEU A 141 -18.32 6.15 0.18
C LEU A 141 -19.50 5.57 -0.60
N ASP A 142 -19.22 4.94 -1.73
CA ASP A 142 -20.16 4.12 -2.48
C ASP A 142 -20.30 2.73 -1.83
N PRO A 143 -21.52 2.19 -1.65
CA PRO A 143 -21.73 0.90 -1.01
C PRO A 143 -21.10 -0.29 -1.75
N VAL A 144 -20.95 -0.22 -3.08
CA VAL A 144 -20.46 -1.33 -3.91
C VAL A 144 -18.99 -1.12 -4.29
N PHE A 145 -18.65 0.08 -4.75
CA PHE A 145 -17.32 0.40 -5.28
C PHE A 145 -16.36 0.95 -4.23
N GLY A 146 -16.85 1.34 -3.05
CA GLY A 146 -16.03 1.95 -2.02
C GLY A 146 -15.74 3.42 -2.35
N TYR A 147 -14.47 3.78 -2.51
CA TYR A 147 -14.05 5.17 -2.70
C TYR A 147 -13.60 5.48 -4.14
N PRO A 148 -13.59 6.76 -4.55
CA PRO A 148 -12.87 7.14 -5.76
C PRO A 148 -11.36 6.88 -5.63
N GLN A 149 -10.67 6.75 -6.76
CA GLN A 149 -9.22 6.49 -6.88
C GLN A 149 -8.34 7.49 -6.14
N PHE A 150 -8.88 8.65 -5.77
CA PHE A 150 -8.23 9.64 -4.92
C PHE A 150 -7.90 9.11 -3.52
N VAL A 151 -8.71 8.19 -2.99
CA VAL A 151 -8.56 7.65 -1.63
C VAL A 151 -7.60 6.47 -1.59
N ARG A 152 -6.76 6.41 -0.56
CA ARG A 152 -5.87 5.27 -0.29
C ARG A 152 -6.64 4.14 0.40
N PHE A 153 -7.08 3.16 -0.36
CA PHE A 153 -7.77 1.96 0.17
C PHE A 153 -6.93 1.17 1.18
N SER A 154 -5.59 1.27 1.14
CA SER A 154 -4.70 0.61 2.09
C SER A 154 -4.62 1.28 3.47
N TRP A 155 -5.26 2.44 3.66
CA TRP A 155 -5.30 3.10 4.95
C TRP A 155 -6.34 2.46 5.87
N SER A 156 -5.95 2.18 7.11
CA SER A 156 -6.81 1.54 8.11
C SER A 156 -8.14 2.29 8.30
N THR A 157 -8.12 3.62 8.30
CA THR A 157 -9.35 4.42 8.41
C THR A 157 -10.29 4.22 7.22
N ALA A 158 -9.75 4.13 5.99
CA ALA A 158 -10.57 3.84 4.82
C ALA A 158 -11.14 2.42 4.90
N GLN A 159 -10.31 1.43 5.27
CA GLN A 159 -10.72 0.03 5.44
C GLN A 159 -11.83 -0.11 6.47
N THR A 160 -11.64 0.41 7.70
CA THR A 160 -12.67 0.34 8.76
C THR A 160 -14.00 0.97 8.35
N LEU A 161 -13.96 2.07 7.58
CA LEU A 161 -15.19 2.70 7.10
C LEU A 161 -15.87 1.87 6.00
N MET A 162 -15.10 1.24 5.10
CA MET A 162 -15.66 0.30 4.11
C MET A 162 -16.24 -0.93 4.80
N ASP A 163 -15.50 -1.58 5.70
CA ASP A 163 -15.93 -2.78 6.41
C ASP A 163 -17.23 -2.57 7.21
N SER A 164 -17.47 -1.34 7.69
CA SER A 164 -18.64 -1.01 8.49
C SER A 164 -19.84 -0.49 7.70
N LYS A 165 -19.64 0.09 6.51
CA LYS A 165 -20.70 0.81 5.77
C LYS A 165 -20.88 0.39 4.31
N ALA A 166 -19.92 -0.32 3.73
CA ALA A 166 -20.01 -0.86 2.38
C ALA A 166 -20.47 -2.33 2.40
N VAL A 167 -20.78 -2.85 1.22
CA VAL A 167 -21.13 -4.26 1.02
C VAL A 167 -19.86 -5.12 1.25
N PRO A 168 -19.95 -6.23 2.02
CA PRO A 168 -18.80 -7.10 2.23
C PRO A 168 -18.34 -7.74 0.92
N VAL A 169 -17.04 -7.70 0.68
CA VAL A 169 -16.39 -8.36 -0.46
C VAL A 169 -15.50 -9.47 0.09
N HIS A 170 -15.56 -10.64 -0.55
CA HIS A 170 -14.73 -11.79 -0.23
C HIS A 170 -13.80 -12.08 -1.40
N TRP A 171 -12.50 -12.07 -1.13
CA TRP A 171 -11.44 -12.41 -2.07
C TRP A 171 -10.96 -13.85 -1.85
N ASP A 172 -10.50 -14.49 -2.92
CA ASP A 172 -10.04 -15.89 -2.90
C ASP A 172 -8.85 -16.12 -1.92
N ASP A 173 -8.12 -15.08 -1.56
CA ASP A 173 -6.95 -15.09 -0.67
C ASP A 173 -7.25 -14.64 0.78
N ASP A 174 -8.49 -14.21 1.10
CA ASP A 174 -8.88 -13.84 2.46
C ASP A 174 -8.76 -15.01 3.46
N GLU A 175 -8.90 -16.25 2.97
CA GLU A 175 -8.79 -17.47 3.78
C GLU A 175 -7.34 -17.75 4.23
N GLU A 176 -6.32 -17.31 3.49
CA GLU A 176 -4.93 -17.62 3.82
C GLU A 176 -4.43 -16.83 5.05
N ASP A 177 -4.97 -15.63 5.29
CA ASP A 177 -4.67 -14.81 6.47
C ASP A 177 -5.50 -15.27 7.69
N GLY A 178 -6.72 -15.78 7.49
CA GLY A 178 -7.57 -16.38 8.53
C GLY A 178 -7.06 -17.75 9.01
N GLU A 179 -6.60 -18.61 8.11
CA GLU A 179 -6.04 -19.93 8.44
C GLU A 179 -4.76 -19.83 9.28
N LYS A 180 -3.88 -18.84 9.00
CA LYS A 180 -2.66 -18.60 9.79
C LYS A 180 -2.97 -18.07 11.20
N ALA A 181 -4.05 -17.31 11.37
CA ALA A 181 -4.53 -16.87 12.69
C ALA A 181 -5.24 -17.99 13.46
N ALA A 182 -6.07 -18.79 12.79
CA ALA A 182 -6.79 -19.92 13.37
C ALA A 182 -5.87 -21.11 13.73
N GLN A 183 -4.81 -21.35 12.96
CA GLN A 183 -3.81 -22.39 13.25
C GLN A 183 -3.01 -22.12 14.52
N ARG A 184 -2.87 -20.86 14.97
CA ARG A 184 -2.22 -20.55 16.26
C ARG A 184 -3.08 -20.88 17.47
N GLN A 185 -4.40 -21.02 17.32
CA GLN A 185 -5.33 -21.27 18.44
C GLN A 185 -5.77 -22.72 18.56
N ASN A 186 -5.59 -23.54 17.52
CA ASN A 186 -6.22 -24.86 17.45
C ASN A 186 -5.20 -26.00 17.57
N ASN A 187 -4.68 -26.24 18.78
CA ASN A 187 -4.02 -27.50 19.11
C ASN A 187 -5.07 -28.62 19.15
N ARG A 188 -5.30 -29.29 18.02
CA ARG A 188 -6.11 -30.50 17.96
C ARG A 188 -5.48 -31.60 18.83
N SER A 189 -6.22 -32.05 19.84
CA SER A 189 -5.85 -33.19 20.69
C SER A 189 -5.75 -34.48 19.86
N MET A 190 -4.65 -35.22 20.06
CA MET A 190 -4.39 -36.54 19.46
C MET A 190 -5.51 -37.58 19.71
N LEU A 191 -6.39 -37.35 20.69
CA LEU A 191 -7.50 -38.25 21.00
C LEU A 191 -8.61 -38.29 19.93
N SER A 192 -8.67 -37.26 19.06
CA SER A 192 -9.66 -37.18 17.98
C SER A 192 -9.41 -38.17 16.83
N TYR A 193 -8.21 -38.77 16.75
CA TYR A 193 -7.90 -39.80 15.76
C TYR A 193 -8.51 -41.17 16.10
N PHE A 194 -8.91 -41.41 17.35
CA PHE A 194 -9.37 -42.72 17.81
C PHE A 194 -10.89 -42.87 17.90
N SER A 195 -11.68 -41.83 17.61
CA SER A 195 -13.15 -41.85 17.76
C SER A 195 -13.95 -41.94 16.46
N ALA A 196 -13.31 -42.06 15.29
CA ALA A 196 -14.02 -42.21 14.02
C ALA A 196 -14.18 -43.68 13.63
N SER A 197 -15.11 -44.38 14.26
CA SER A 197 -15.65 -45.65 13.77
C SER A 197 -17.09 -45.83 14.24
N ALA A 198 -18.04 -45.23 13.52
CA ALA A 198 -19.39 -45.75 13.32
C ALA A 198 -20.16 -44.84 12.34
N GLU A 199 -20.53 -45.43 11.20
CA GLU A 199 -21.69 -45.13 10.34
C GLU A 199 -21.97 -43.66 9.95
N GLY A 200 -21.55 -43.31 8.73
CA GLY A 200 -21.98 -42.08 8.04
C GLY A 200 -22.27 -42.36 6.57
N ASP A 201 -23.47 -42.01 6.16
CA ASP A 201 -24.11 -42.08 4.84
C ASP A 201 -23.14 -42.07 3.63
N ARG A 202 -23.26 -43.06 2.73
CA ARG A 202 -22.51 -43.08 1.45
C ARG A 202 -23.08 -42.00 0.52
N ALA A 203 -22.67 -40.75 0.71
CA ALA A 203 -22.82 -39.73 -0.31
C ALA A 203 -22.16 -40.23 -1.60
N GLN A 204 -22.94 -40.38 -2.67
CA GLN A 204 -22.43 -40.78 -3.99
C GLN A 204 -21.25 -39.87 -4.36
N GLN A 205 -20.05 -40.47 -4.46
CA GLN A 205 -18.87 -39.74 -4.89
C GLN A 205 -19.10 -39.28 -6.34
N THR A 206 -19.19 -37.97 -6.53
CA THR A 206 -19.35 -37.37 -7.85
C THR A 206 -18.12 -37.68 -8.70
N HIS A 207 -18.34 -38.01 -9.98
CA HIS A 207 -17.24 -38.35 -10.88
C HIS A 207 -16.24 -37.18 -10.98
N ARG A 208 -14.95 -37.50 -11.04
CA ARG A 208 -13.81 -36.55 -11.06
C ARG A 208 -14.01 -35.39 -12.05
N PHE A 209 -14.63 -35.67 -13.19
CA PHE A 209 -14.97 -34.65 -14.20
C PHE A 209 -15.76 -33.45 -13.62
N PHE A 210 -16.73 -33.71 -12.74
CA PHE A 210 -17.61 -32.68 -12.16
C PHE A 210 -16.94 -31.91 -11.04
N SER A 211 -16.16 -32.59 -10.19
CA SER A 211 -15.44 -31.96 -9.08
C SER A 211 -14.34 -31.02 -9.58
N GLU A 212 -13.54 -31.41 -10.58
CA GLU A 212 -12.49 -30.57 -11.18
C GLU A 212 -13.04 -29.28 -11.82
N ARG A 213 -14.28 -29.32 -12.32
CA ARG A 213 -14.92 -28.19 -13.01
C ARG A 213 -15.88 -27.39 -12.13
N ARG A 214 -15.93 -27.70 -10.82
CA ARG A 214 -16.84 -27.09 -9.85
C ARG A 214 -18.32 -27.16 -10.28
N LEU A 215 -18.71 -28.20 -11.01
CA LEU A 215 -20.09 -28.40 -11.49
C LEU A 215 -20.90 -29.16 -10.44
N LYS A 216 -22.11 -28.65 -10.13
CA LYS A 216 -23.05 -29.25 -9.18
C LYS A 216 -24.44 -29.35 -9.79
N SER A 217 -25.17 -30.41 -9.45
CA SER A 217 -26.58 -30.54 -9.83
C SER A 217 -27.42 -29.55 -9.02
N LEU A 218 -28.21 -28.72 -9.68
CA LEU A 218 -29.18 -27.85 -9.02
C LEU A 218 -30.41 -28.67 -8.64
N LYS A 219 -30.85 -28.59 -7.38
CA LYS A 219 -32.10 -29.21 -6.90
C LYS A 219 -33.28 -28.23 -6.89
N SER A 220 -33.00 -26.94 -7.00
CA SER A 220 -33.97 -25.86 -7.20
C SER A 220 -33.27 -24.66 -7.86
N LEU A 221 -34.07 -23.80 -8.50
CA LEU A 221 -33.66 -22.50 -9.04
C LEU A 221 -33.77 -21.41 -7.98
#